data_AF-A0A7U5Y3J7-F1
#
_entry.id   AF-A0A7U5Y3J7-F1
#
_cell.length_a   1.000
_cell.length_b   1.000
_cell.length_c   1.000
_cell.angle_alpha   90.00
_cell.angle_beta   90.00
_cell.angle_gamma   90.00
#
_symmetry.space_group_name_H-M   'P 1'
#
loop_
_entity.id
_entity.type
_entity.pdbx_description
1 polymer ?
#
loop_
_entity_poly.entity_id
_entity_poly.type
_entity_poly.pdbx_seq_one_letter_code
_entity_poly.pdbx_strand_id
1 'polypeptide(L)'
;MLRRTALLSALTLSLLLAACGKKHEEAVDDSVAAENAEAQATEAPVEEPKPEPKADYWQFVGPLVAGTYEGECVRLPDARKMDATIKVGADGKVSSSGLEVDLHTAKTIMMMRSRDDKGQYSTVATLAVDEGQGGTLSLQSGKENGASLGKGETGIACTTVTANRNLNARPLYQSVAKLLEGRKQTIGCLDTKNLLVRRKLDFAFDNGVVKIGDASFDLKDAVGEGFTVNDDGKNVGLIVEMPAKRTLNVLFDGAGNVTLLQAHNDQESTHHCMVES
;
A
#
# COMPACT_ATOMS: atom_id res chain seq x y z
N MET A 1 4.87 -13.81 43.98
CA MET A 1 4.91 -12.54 44.72
C MET A 1 4.77 -11.41 43.72
N LEU A 2 3.57 -10.80 43.65
CA LEU A 2 3.29 -9.36 43.86
C LEU A 2 3.75 -8.48 42.68
N ARG A 3 2.93 -7.66 42.01
CA ARG A 3 1.57 -7.18 42.28
C ARG A 3 1.00 -6.54 41.00
N ARG A 4 -0.25 -6.87 40.66
CA ARG A 4 -1.13 -6.05 39.82
C ARG A 4 -1.47 -4.75 40.56
N THR A 5 -1.66 -3.64 39.87
CA THR A 5 -2.51 -2.53 40.35
C THR A 5 -3.06 -1.74 39.18
N ALA A 6 -4.38 -1.82 39.02
CA ALA A 6 -5.23 -0.88 38.31
C ALA A 6 -5.77 0.15 39.31
N LEU A 7 -6.07 1.38 38.87
CA LEU A 7 -7.05 2.32 39.44
C LEU A 7 -7.09 3.57 38.51
N LEU A 8 -8.15 3.85 37.74
CA LEU A 8 -9.44 4.49 38.10
C LEU A 8 -9.31 5.89 38.73
N SER A 9 -9.72 6.92 37.97
CA SER A 9 -10.19 8.24 38.42
C SER A 9 -10.87 8.92 37.21
N ALA A 10 -12.18 8.83 36.98
CA ALA A 10 -13.32 9.47 37.66
C ALA A 10 -13.41 11.00 37.44
N LEU A 11 -14.55 11.40 36.88
CA LEU A 11 -15.02 12.74 36.50
C LEU A 11 -15.00 13.77 37.63
N THR A 12 -14.82 15.05 37.27
CA THR A 12 -15.53 16.17 37.93
C THR A 12 -16.02 17.23 36.94
N LEU A 13 -17.32 17.46 37.04
CA LEU A 13 -18.15 18.49 36.42
C LEU A 13 -17.83 19.86 37.05
N SER A 14 -17.83 20.96 36.29
CA SER A 14 -17.98 22.31 36.83
C SER A 14 -18.63 23.23 35.80
N LEU A 15 -19.98 23.31 35.87
CA LEU A 15 -20.75 24.45 35.38
C LEU A 15 -20.38 25.69 36.19
N LEU A 16 -20.09 26.81 35.53
CA LEU A 16 -20.04 28.12 36.18
C LEU A 16 -20.93 29.12 35.42
N LEU A 17 -22.06 29.41 36.07
CA LEU A 17 -22.61 30.74 36.35
C LEU A 17 -23.25 31.54 35.21
N ALA A 18 -24.57 31.36 35.09
CA ALA A 18 -25.48 32.47 34.85
C ALA A 18 -25.75 33.22 36.17
N ALA A 19 -25.47 34.52 36.25
CA ALA A 19 -26.15 35.49 37.11
C ALA A 19 -25.53 36.89 36.95
N CYS A 20 -26.18 37.74 36.15
CA CYS A 20 -26.22 39.18 36.41
C CYS A 20 -27.51 39.72 35.78
N GLY A 21 -28.51 39.94 36.62
CA GLY A 21 -29.73 40.65 36.26
C GLY A 21 -30.15 41.54 37.43
N LYS A 22 -30.49 42.80 37.12
CA LYS A 22 -31.38 43.76 37.81
C LYS A 22 -31.17 45.15 37.15
N LYS A 23 -32.13 46.05 36.93
CA LYS A 23 -33.61 46.14 36.89
C LYS A 23 -33.92 47.64 36.56
N HIS A 24 -35.07 47.95 35.93
CA HIS A 24 -35.78 49.26 35.73
C HIS A 24 -35.97 49.61 34.24
N GLU A 25 -37.07 50.20 33.76
CA GLU A 25 -38.49 50.40 34.15
C GLU A 25 -39.16 50.94 32.86
N GLU A 26 -40.49 50.88 32.80
CA GLU A 26 -41.37 51.02 31.62
C GLU A 26 -41.28 52.34 30.81
N ALA A 27 -41.60 52.29 29.50
CA ALA A 27 -42.51 53.23 28.81
C ALA A 27 -42.81 52.80 27.35
N VAL A 28 -44.07 52.99 26.95
CA VAL A 28 -44.71 52.71 25.65
C VAL A 28 -44.38 53.83 24.64
N ASP A 29 -44.17 53.51 23.34
CA ASP A 29 -44.99 53.97 22.19
C ASP A 29 -44.28 53.79 20.81
N ASP A 30 -45.14 53.79 19.79
CA ASP A 30 -45.11 53.44 18.38
C ASP A 30 -43.89 53.69 17.46
N SER A 31 -43.81 52.77 16.49
CA SER A 31 -43.34 52.94 15.10
C SER A 31 -41.84 53.13 14.83
N VAL A 32 -41.26 52.22 14.03
CA VAL A 32 -40.83 52.44 12.63
C VAL A 32 -40.36 51.11 12.05
N ALA A 33 -40.92 50.77 10.88
CA ALA A 33 -40.45 49.67 10.04
C ALA A 33 -39.05 49.95 9.48
N ALA A 34 -38.16 48.96 9.55
CA ALA A 34 -37.00 48.85 8.67
C ALA A 34 -36.63 47.37 8.50
N GLU A 35 -37.29 46.77 7.52
CA GLU A 35 -36.78 45.79 6.56
C GLU A 35 -35.28 45.45 6.71
N ASN A 36 -34.98 44.29 7.30
CA ASN A 36 -33.74 43.57 7.04
C ASN A 36 -34.10 42.33 6.22
N ALA A 37 -33.95 42.46 4.91
CA ALA A 37 -33.91 41.34 4.00
C ALA A 37 -32.62 40.55 4.28
N GLU A 38 -32.69 39.55 5.16
CA GLU A 38 -31.71 38.49 5.20
C GLU A 38 -31.89 37.64 3.93
N ALA A 39 -31.07 37.93 2.92
CA ALA A 39 -30.84 37.01 1.82
C ALA A 39 -30.30 35.71 2.43
N GLN A 40 -31.16 34.68 2.49
CA GLN A 40 -30.74 33.31 2.74
C GLN A 40 -29.76 32.91 1.65
N ALA A 41 -28.46 33.02 1.95
CA ALA A 41 -27.43 32.35 1.19
C ALA A 41 -27.69 30.85 1.34
N THR A 42 -28.26 30.26 0.29
CA THR A 42 -28.41 28.83 0.16
C THR A 42 -27.00 28.27 0.11
N GLU A 43 -26.55 27.60 1.17
CA GLU A 43 -25.29 26.86 1.16
C GLU A 43 -25.36 25.87 0.00
N ALA A 44 -24.53 26.11 -1.02
CA ALA A 44 -24.37 25.16 -2.10
C ALA A 44 -23.91 23.83 -1.51
N PRO A 45 -24.47 22.69 -1.95
CA PRO A 45 -24.03 21.39 -1.47
C PRO A 45 -22.52 21.28 -1.62
N VAL A 46 -21.82 21.01 -0.51
CA VAL A 46 -20.41 20.62 -0.54
C VAL A 46 -20.36 19.34 -1.36
N GLU A 47 -19.91 19.44 -2.61
CA GLU A 47 -19.67 18.27 -3.45
C GLU A 47 -18.61 17.44 -2.74
N GLU A 48 -19.02 16.28 -2.21
CA GLU A 48 -18.07 15.33 -1.62
C GLU A 48 -16.97 15.07 -2.65
N PRO A 49 -15.69 15.17 -2.25
CA PRO A 49 -14.59 14.97 -3.17
C PRO A 49 -14.77 13.60 -3.84
N LYS A 50 -14.95 13.61 -5.17
CA LYS A 50 -15.07 12.38 -5.93
C LYS A 50 -13.85 11.51 -5.65
N PRO A 51 -14.03 10.23 -5.27
CA PRO A 51 -12.92 9.35 -5.02
C PRO A 51 -12.04 9.32 -6.28
N GLU A 52 -10.76 9.62 -6.11
CA GLU A 52 -9.82 9.60 -7.22
C GLU A 52 -9.83 8.23 -7.89
N PRO A 53 -9.75 8.16 -9.23
CA PRO A 53 -9.77 6.90 -9.94
C PRO A 53 -8.60 6.02 -9.48
N LYS A 54 -8.94 4.89 -8.86
CA LYS A 54 -7.98 3.86 -8.47
C LYS A 54 -7.27 3.33 -9.72
N ALA A 55 -5.93 3.28 -9.68
CA ALA A 55 -5.18 2.63 -10.74
C ALA A 55 -5.56 1.15 -10.83
N ASP A 56 -5.84 0.66 -12.04
CA ASP A 56 -6.00 -0.77 -12.28
C ASP A 56 -4.62 -1.44 -12.21
N TYR A 57 -4.19 -1.85 -11.02
CA TYR A 57 -2.89 -2.49 -10.82
C TYR A 57 -2.78 -3.84 -11.55
N TRP A 58 -3.92 -4.47 -11.84
CA TRP A 58 -3.93 -5.79 -12.45
C TRP A 58 -3.33 -5.78 -13.86
N GLN A 59 -3.47 -4.67 -14.60
CA GLN A 59 -2.84 -4.53 -15.91
C GLN A 59 -1.30 -4.69 -15.87
N PHE A 60 -0.68 -4.44 -14.71
CA PHE A 60 0.76 -4.58 -14.48
C PHE A 60 1.11 -5.91 -13.81
N VAL A 61 0.28 -6.37 -12.88
CA VAL A 61 0.51 -7.57 -12.08
C VAL A 61 0.12 -8.85 -12.82
N GLY A 62 -1.03 -8.86 -13.48
CA GLY A 62 -1.59 -10.02 -14.17
C GLY A 62 -0.60 -10.70 -15.13
N PRO A 63 0.08 -9.97 -16.03
CA PRO A 63 1.08 -10.56 -16.91
C PRO A 63 2.27 -11.23 -16.20
N LEU A 64 2.58 -10.85 -14.96
CA LEU A 64 3.68 -11.42 -14.18
C LEU A 64 3.28 -12.72 -13.46
N VAL A 65 2.00 -12.89 -13.13
CA VAL A 65 1.50 -14.03 -12.35
C VAL A 65 0.64 -14.99 -13.16
N ALA A 66 0.20 -14.60 -14.37
CA ALA A 66 -0.58 -15.45 -15.25
C ALA A 66 0.19 -16.73 -15.63
N GLY A 67 -0.50 -17.86 -15.61
CA GLY A 67 0.09 -19.16 -15.90
C GLY A 67 -0.72 -20.33 -15.37
N THR A 68 -0.19 -21.53 -15.62
CA THR A 68 -0.75 -22.79 -15.14
C THR A 68 0.28 -23.43 -14.20
N TYR A 69 -0.14 -23.70 -12.98
CA TYR A 69 0.69 -24.22 -11.91
C TYR A 69 0.23 -25.63 -11.56
N GLU A 70 0.93 -26.61 -12.14
CA GLU A 70 0.71 -28.06 -11.98
C GLU A 70 1.87 -28.65 -11.20
N GLY A 71 1.58 -29.58 -10.29
CA GLY A 71 2.57 -30.23 -9.43
C GLY A 71 1.92 -31.20 -8.45
N GLU A 72 2.62 -31.53 -7.36
CA GLU A 72 2.06 -32.36 -6.31
C GLU A 72 1.13 -31.54 -5.41
N CYS A 73 -0.18 -31.71 -5.59
CA CYS A 73 -1.19 -30.91 -4.89
C CYS A 73 -1.87 -31.65 -3.74
N VAL A 74 -2.13 -30.90 -2.67
CA VAL A 74 -2.96 -31.31 -1.54
C VAL A 74 -4.08 -30.30 -1.30
N ARG A 75 -5.21 -30.81 -0.81
CA ARG A 75 -6.30 -29.98 -0.30
C ARG A 75 -5.97 -29.50 1.12
N LEU A 76 -6.36 -28.27 1.43
CA LEU A 76 -6.31 -27.70 2.77
C LEU A 76 -7.74 -27.60 3.35
N PRO A 77 -7.93 -27.85 4.66
CA PRO A 77 -6.90 -28.13 5.67
C PRO A 77 -6.57 -29.62 5.86
N ASP A 78 -7.22 -30.54 5.14
CA ASP A 78 -7.13 -31.99 5.40
C ASP A 78 -5.88 -32.69 4.82
N ALA A 79 -5.03 -31.96 4.09
CA ALA A 79 -3.79 -32.44 3.45
C ALA A 79 -3.97 -33.64 2.51
N ARG A 80 -5.19 -33.87 2.00
CA ARG A 80 -5.46 -34.99 1.10
C ARG A 80 -4.87 -34.69 -0.27
N LYS A 81 -4.03 -35.61 -0.78
CA LYS A 81 -3.51 -35.56 -2.15
C LYS A 81 -4.66 -35.49 -3.15
N MET A 82 -4.51 -34.64 -4.16
CA MET A 82 -5.49 -34.46 -5.22
C MET A 82 -4.80 -34.16 -6.54
N ASP A 83 -5.44 -34.59 -7.62
CA ASP A 83 -5.10 -34.10 -8.95
C ASP A 83 -5.73 -32.70 -9.12
N ALA A 84 -4.89 -31.68 -9.14
CA ALA A 84 -5.31 -30.30 -9.20
C ALA A 84 -4.32 -29.45 -9.97
N THR A 85 -4.84 -28.36 -10.52
CA THR A 85 -4.06 -27.39 -11.27
C THR A 85 -4.58 -26.01 -10.91
N ILE A 86 -3.69 -25.13 -10.47
CA ILE A 86 -4.04 -23.72 -10.26
C ILE A 86 -3.80 -22.98 -11.57
N LYS A 87 -4.87 -22.44 -12.15
CA LYS A 87 -4.81 -21.62 -13.37
C LYS A 87 -5.03 -20.16 -12.99
N VAL A 88 -4.10 -19.30 -13.37
CA VAL A 88 -4.16 -17.85 -13.17
C VAL A 88 -4.28 -17.19 -14.54
N GLY A 89 -5.44 -16.59 -14.80
CA GLY A 89 -5.68 -15.81 -15.99
C GLY A 89 -5.00 -14.44 -15.93
N ALA A 90 -4.64 -13.92 -17.09
CA ALA A 90 -4.18 -12.53 -17.20
C ALA A 90 -5.32 -11.52 -16.93
N ASP A 91 -6.57 -11.98 -16.82
CA ASP A 91 -7.79 -11.25 -16.51
C ASP A 91 -8.21 -11.36 -15.03
N GLY A 92 -7.30 -11.73 -14.12
CA GLY A 92 -7.60 -11.74 -12.67
C GLY A 92 -8.24 -13.00 -12.16
N LYS A 93 -8.85 -13.80 -13.05
CA LYS A 93 -9.57 -15.01 -12.65
C LYS A 93 -8.61 -16.13 -12.34
N VAL A 94 -8.77 -16.72 -11.17
CA VAL A 94 -8.00 -17.86 -10.70
C VAL A 94 -8.94 -19.02 -10.41
N SER A 95 -8.60 -20.19 -10.93
CA SER A 95 -9.42 -21.40 -10.76
C SER A 95 -8.56 -22.61 -10.41
N SER A 96 -9.06 -23.46 -9.50
CA SER A 96 -8.49 -24.78 -9.21
C SER A 96 -9.52 -25.68 -8.53
N SER A 97 -9.82 -26.84 -9.12
CA SER A 97 -10.66 -27.91 -8.53
C SER A 97 -11.88 -27.43 -7.72
N GLY A 98 -12.71 -26.57 -8.32
CA GLY A 98 -13.94 -26.04 -7.72
C GLY A 98 -13.77 -24.75 -6.90
N LEU A 99 -12.54 -24.27 -6.72
CA LEU A 99 -12.25 -22.95 -6.17
C LEU A 99 -12.11 -21.93 -7.30
N GLU A 100 -12.83 -20.82 -7.16
CA GLU A 100 -12.76 -19.67 -8.06
C GLU A 100 -12.58 -18.38 -7.25
N VAL A 101 -11.58 -17.60 -7.62
CA VAL A 101 -11.21 -16.31 -7.00
C VAL A 101 -10.99 -15.28 -8.11
N ASP A 102 -11.46 -14.07 -7.89
CA ASP A 102 -11.23 -12.93 -8.78
C ASP A 102 -10.25 -11.93 -8.14
N LEU A 103 -8.99 -12.00 -8.58
CA LEU A 103 -7.91 -11.16 -8.06
C LEU A 103 -7.90 -9.74 -8.65
N HIS A 104 -8.79 -9.36 -9.57
CA HIS A 104 -8.97 -7.93 -9.88
C HIS A 104 -9.43 -7.13 -8.66
N THR A 105 -10.12 -7.80 -7.75
CA THR A 105 -10.60 -7.23 -6.50
C THR A 105 -9.58 -7.35 -5.35
N ALA A 106 -8.34 -7.74 -5.66
CA ALA A 106 -7.26 -7.82 -4.67
C ALA A 106 -7.05 -6.46 -3.98
N LYS A 107 -7.16 -6.47 -2.65
CA LYS A 107 -6.83 -5.32 -1.78
C LYS A 107 -5.36 -5.31 -1.38
N THR A 108 -4.75 -6.49 -1.38
CA THR A 108 -3.35 -6.70 -1.02
C THR A 108 -2.64 -7.42 -2.14
N ILE A 109 -1.54 -6.84 -2.62
CA ILE A 109 -0.61 -7.44 -3.58
C ILE A 109 0.78 -7.25 -2.98
N MET A 110 1.55 -8.33 -2.90
CA MET A 110 2.96 -8.31 -2.53
C MET A 110 3.71 -9.16 -3.53
N MET A 111 4.64 -8.56 -4.25
CA MET A 111 5.54 -9.28 -5.15
C MET A 111 6.98 -8.99 -4.75
N MET A 112 7.81 -10.01 -4.75
CA MET A 112 9.23 -9.91 -4.48
C MET A 112 10.00 -10.69 -5.53
N ARG A 113 11.16 -10.15 -5.89
CA ARG A 113 12.13 -10.76 -6.79
C ARG A 113 13.52 -10.50 -6.24
N SER A 114 14.29 -11.56 -5.98
CA SER A 114 15.65 -11.44 -5.46
C SER A 114 16.60 -12.29 -6.29
N ARG A 115 17.80 -11.76 -6.51
CA ARG A 115 18.89 -12.37 -7.25
C ARG A 115 19.91 -12.90 -6.25
N ASP A 116 20.26 -14.18 -6.36
CA ASP A 116 21.33 -14.76 -5.56
C ASP A 116 22.73 -14.41 -6.12
N ASP A 117 23.76 -14.87 -5.40
CA ASP A 117 25.17 -14.69 -5.75
C ASP A 117 25.57 -15.38 -7.07
N LYS A 118 24.81 -16.39 -7.51
CA LYS A 118 24.96 -17.10 -8.78
C LYS A 118 24.16 -16.45 -9.92
N GLY A 119 23.44 -15.38 -9.62
CA GLY A 119 22.59 -14.65 -10.55
C GLY A 119 21.27 -15.34 -10.90
N GLN A 120 20.85 -16.33 -10.11
CA GLN A 120 19.53 -16.94 -10.22
C GLN A 120 18.50 -16.07 -9.49
N TYR A 121 17.29 -16.01 -10.03
CA TYR A 121 16.20 -15.28 -9.42
C TYR A 121 15.27 -16.21 -8.63
N SER A 122 14.93 -15.79 -7.43
CA SER A 122 13.80 -16.31 -6.66
C SER A 122 12.70 -15.26 -6.58
N THR A 123 11.45 -15.71 -6.63
CA THR A 123 10.29 -14.81 -6.61
C THR A 123 9.21 -15.32 -5.71
N VAL A 124 8.48 -14.36 -5.12
CA VAL A 124 7.29 -14.60 -4.31
C VAL A 124 6.22 -13.64 -4.78
N ALA A 125 4.99 -14.11 -4.95
CA ALA A 125 3.85 -13.25 -5.18
C ALA A 125 2.68 -13.70 -4.29
N THR A 126 2.15 -12.80 -3.49
CA THR A 126 0.98 -13.00 -2.65
C THR A 126 -0.08 -11.97 -3.03
N LEU A 127 -1.28 -12.44 -3.37
CA LEU A 127 -2.41 -11.60 -3.74
C LEU A 127 -3.63 -12.01 -2.92
N ALA A 128 -4.33 -11.05 -2.33
CA ALA A 128 -5.50 -11.31 -1.50
C ALA A 128 -6.62 -10.31 -1.77
N VAL A 129 -7.84 -10.83 -1.96
CA VAL A 129 -9.09 -10.04 -2.12
C VAL A 129 -9.50 -9.40 -0.80
N ASP A 130 -9.46 -10.17 0.27
CA ASP A 130 -9.51 -9.70 1.64
C ASP A 130 -8.66 -10.64 2.51
N GLU A 131 -8.39 -10.24 3.75
CA GLU A 131 -7.70 -11.10 4.70
C GLU A 131 -8.62 -12.27 5.12
N GLY A 132 -8.52 -13.38 4.40
CA GLY A 132 -8.95 -14.72 4.85
C GLY A 132 -10.26 -15.26 4.26
N GLN A 133 -11.14 -14.46 3.67
CA GLN A 133 -12.46 -14.92 3.18
C GLN A 133 -12.63 -14.79 1.66
N GLY A 134 -12.17 -13.69 1.07
CA GLY A 134 -12.32 -13.33 -0.35
C GLY A 134 -11.36 -14.08 -1.28
N GLY A 135 -10.32 -14.65 -0.72
CA GLY A 135 -9.40 -15.57 -1.39
C GLY A 135 -7.99 -15.03 -1.54
N THR A 136 -7.03 -15.96 -1.53
CA THR A 136 -5.59 -15.68 -1.54
C THR A 136 -4.89 -16.57 -2.55
N LEU A 137 -4.02 -15.98 -3.37
CA LEU A 137 -3.07 -16.68 -4.22
C LEU A 137 -1.66 -16.44 -3.68
N SER A 138 -0.89 -17.51 -3.51
CA SER A 138 0.55 -17.43 -3.23
C SER A 138 1.32 -18.20 -4.29
N LEU A 139 2.33 -17.58 -4.88
CA LEU A 139 3.24 -18.19 -5.84
C LEU A 139 4.66 -18.04 -5.33
N GLN A 140 5.45 -19.09 -5.45
CA GLN A 140 6.85 -19.09 -5.07
C GLN A 140 7.68 -19.81 -6.15
N SER A 141 8.82 -19.21 -6.49
CA SER A 141 9.82 -19.79 -7.36
C SER A 141 11.21 -19.61 -6.75
N GLY A 142 12.09 -20.61 -6.90
CA GLY A 142 13.48 -20.52 -6.46
C GLY A 142 13.99 -21.87 -5.98
N LYS A 143 14.46 -21.92 -4.73
CA LYS A 143 14.89 -23.19 -4.10
C LYS A 143 13.74 -24.21 -4.06
N GLU A 144 12.55 -23.71 -3.77
CA GLU A 144 11.30 -24.48 -3.80
C GLU A 144 10.32 -23.72 -4.68
N ASN A 145 9.58 -24.48 -5.49
CA ASN A 145 8.51 -23.92 -6.30
C ASN A 145 7.19 -24.39 -5.70
N GLY A 146 6.28 -23.45 -5.50
CA GLY A 146 4.97 -23.73 -4.95
C GLY A 146 3.92 -22.77 -5.48
N ALA A 147 2.68 -23.23 -5.48
CA ALA A 147 1.51 -22.41 -5.72
C ALA A 147 0.43 -22.81 -4.72
N SER A 148 -0.24 -21.84 -4.10
CA SER A 148 -1.41 -22.10 -3.28
C SER A 148 -2.55 -21.14 -3.59
N LEU A 149 -3.76 -21.67 -3.53
CA LEU A 149 -5.01 -20.94 -3.68
C LEU A 149 -5.89 -21.25 -2.49
N GLY A 150 -6.32 -20.22 -1.76
CA GLY A 150 -7.25 -20.35 -0.65
C GLY A 150 -8.50 -19.50 -0.86
N LYS A 151 -9.63 -19.93 -0.28
CA LYS A 151 -10.86 -19.16 -0.15
C LYS A 151 -11.62 -19.64 1.08
N GLY A 152 -11.84 -18.74 2.04
CA GLY A 152 -12.34 -19.09 3.37
C GLY A 152 -11.43 -20.13 4.03
N GLU A 153 -12.03 -21.19 4.57
CA GLU A 153 -11.30 -22.28 5.25
C GLU A 153 -10.75 -23.35 4.31
N THR A 154 -11.03 -23.25 3.01
CA THR A 154 -10.63 -24.25 2.02
C THR A 154 -9.50 -23.75 1.14
N GLY A 155 -8.63 -24.66 0.71
CA GLY A 155 -7.56 -24.29 -0.20
C GLY A 155 -6.92 -25.48 -0.88
N ILE A 156 -5.99 -25.16 -1.76
CA ILE A 156 -5.16 -26.10 -2.50
C ILE A 156 -3.73 -25.58 -2.42
N ALA A 157 -2.79 -26.45 -2.09
CA ALA A 157 -1.37 -26.15 -2.12
C ALA A 157 -0.68 -27.18 -3.00
N CYS A 158 0.05 -26.70 -4.00
CA CYS A 158 0.83 -27.50 -4.94
C CYS A 158 2.31 -27.21 -4.72
N THR A 159 3.10 -28.27 -4.56
CA THR A 159 4.56 -28.21 -4.57
C THR A 159 5.08 -28.71 -5.92
N THR A 160 6.40 -28.62 -6.12
CA THR A 160 7.08 -29.08 -7.35
C THR A 160 6.55 -28.45 -8.64
N VAL A 161 5.84 -27.33 -8.53
CA VAL A 161 5.27 -26.63 -9.68
C VAL A 161 6.37 -26.09 -10.58
N THR A 162 6.07 -25.95 -11.87
CA THR A 162 6.98 -25.25 -12.77
C THR A 162 7.16 -23.80 -12.31
N ALA A 163 8.41 -23.36 -12.22
CA ALA A 163 8.77 -22.00 -11.82
C ALA A 163 8.03 -20.92 -12.63
N ASN A 164 7.55 -19.87 -11.96
CA ASN A 164 6.95 -18.72 -12.62
C ASN A 164 8.01 -17.95 -13.43
N ARG A 165 8.09 -18.23 -14.73
CA ARG A 165 9.04 -17.58 -15.62
C ARG A 165 8.72 -16.11 -15.86
N ASN A 166 7.45 -15.71 -15.79
CA ASN A 166 7.04 -14.34 -16.11
C ASN A 166 7.55 -13.35 -15.07
N LEU A 167 7.36 -13.67 -13.78
CA LEU A 167 7.88 -12.86 -12.67
C LEU A 167 9.41 -12.92 -12.58
N ASN A 168 10.03 -14.07 -12.89
CA ASN A 168 11.50 -14.19 -12.87
C ASN A 168 12.17 -13.38 -14.00
N ALA A 169 11.55 -13.34 -15.19
CA ALA A 169 12.14 -12.79 -16.41
C ALA A 169 12.12 -11.26 -16.50
N ARG A 170 11.33 -10.57 -15.67
CA ARG A 170 11.13 -9.12 -15.76
C ARG A 170 11.39 -8.44 -14.41
N PRO A 171 12.21 -7.37 -14.38
CA PRO A 171 12.30 -6.53 -13.20
C PRO A 171 10.95 -5.96 -12.79
N LEU A 172 10.69 -5.94 -11.49
CA LEU A 172 9.46 -5.39 -10.94
C LEU A 172 9.37 -3.90 -11.21
N TYR A 173 10.49 -3.16 -11.09
CA TYR A 173 10.50 -1.73 -11.34
C TYR A 173 10.00 -1.37 -12.74
N GLN A 174 10.26 -2.20 -13.76
CA GLN A 174 9.79 -1.97 -15.13
C GLN A 174 8.29 -2.16 -15.28
N SER A 175 7.74 -3.11 -14.52
CA SER A 175 6.31 -3.42 -14.54
C SER A 175 5.50 -2.29 -13.89
N VAL A 176 6.09 -1.63 -12.89
CA VAL A 176 5.45 -0.54 -12.14
C VAL A 176 5.90 0.85 -12.57
N ALA A 177 6.93 0.95 -13.42
CA ALA A 177 7.42 2.22 -13.96
C ALA A 177 6.27 3.03 -14.56
N LYS A 178 5.36 2.43 -15.31
CA LYS A 178 4.21 3.15 -15.88
C LYS A 178 3.29 3.84 -14.85
N LEU A 179 3.27 3.39 -13.60
CA LEU A 179 2.54 4.05 -12.51
C LEU A 179 3.28 5.29 -11.98
N LEU A 180 4.61 5.29 -12.10
CA LEU A 180 5.53 6.19 -11.41
C LEU A 180 6.41 7.04 -12.35
N GLU A 181 6.39 6.76 -13.65
CA GLU A 181 7.29 7.34 -14.65
C GLU A 181 7.02 8.83 -14.81
N GLY A 182 8.09 9.62 -14.83
CA GLY A 182 8.03 11.07 -14.98
C GLY A 182 7.51 11.82 -13.75
N ARG A 183 7.25 11.12 -12.63
CA ARG A 183 6.84 11.75 -11.37
C ARG A 183 7.97 12.64 -10.86
N LYS A 184 7.61 13.88 -10.55
CA LYS A 184 8.48 14.87 -9.92
C LYS A 184 7.74 15.50 -8.76
N GLN A 185 8.38 15.59 -7.62
CA GLN A 185 7.78 16.12 -6.41
C GLN A 185 8.88 16.69 -5.51
N THR A 186 8.61 17.80 -4.83
CA THR A 186 9.49 18.26 -3.75
C THR A 186 9.02 17.63 -2.44
N ILE A 187 9.92 16.93 -1.74
CA ILE A 187 9.63 16.19 -0.50
C ILE A 187 10.47 16.72 0.67
N GLY A 188 9.90 16.70 1.87
CA GLY A 188 10.59 17.13 3.09
C GLY A 188 11.43 15.98 3.66
N CYS A 189 12.74 16.13 3.66
CA CYS A 189 13.68 15.14 4.15
C CYS A 189 14.33 15.57 5.45
N LEU A 190 14.38 14.66 6.42
CA LEU A 190 15.14 14.84 7.64
C LEU A 190 16.64 14.87 7.30
N ASP A 191 17.35 15.86 7.81
CA ASP A 191 18.81 15.88 7.74
C ASP A 191 19.34 14.81 8.71
N THR A 192 19.94 13.75 8.16
CA THR A 192 20.41 12.60 8.95
C THR A 192 21.63 12.94 9.82
N LYS A 193 22.30 14.07 9.56
CA LYS A 193 23.38 14.61 10.40
C LYS A 193 22.85 15.59 11.46
N ASN A 194 21.69 16.20 11.22
CA ASN A 194 21.02 17.08 12.17
C ASN A 194 19.50 16.85 12.16
N LEU A 195 19.04 15.95 13.02
CA LEU A 195 17.64 15.50 13.09
C LEU A 195 16.63 16.60 13.49
N LEU A 196 17.09 17.82 13.78
CA LEU A 196 16.22 18.99 14.02
C LEU A 196 15.92 19.78 12.74
N VAL A 197 16.61 19.47 11.63
CA VAL A 197 16.48 20.18 10.37
C VAL A 197 15.77 19.31 9.34
N ARG A 198 14.75 19.88 8.70
CA ARG A 198 14.14 19.32 7.49
C ARG A 198 14.56 20.14 6.28
N ARG A 199 14.97 19.46 5.22
CA ARG A 199 15.35 20.07 3.94
C ARG A 199 14.38 19.62 2.87
N LYS A 200 13.99 20.52 1.98
CA LYS A 200 13.22 20.18 0.80
C LYS A 200 14.17 19.63 -0.26
N LEU A 201 13.93 18.41 -0.70
CA LEU A 201 14.69 17.76 -1.78
C LEU A 201 13.75 17.44 -2.94
N ASP A 202 14.25 17.54 -4.15
CA ASP A 202 13.50 17.13 -5.33
C ASP A 202 13.61 15.62 -5.52
N PHE A 203 12.45 14.99 -5.61
CA PHE A 203 12.27 13.61 -6.03
C PHE A 203 11.96 13.56 -7.52
N ALA A 204 12.58 12.61 -8.21
CA ALA A 204 12.17 12.22 -9.55
C ALA A 204 12.28 10.71 -9.76
N PHE A 205 11.33 10.13 -10.50
CA PHE A 205 11.40 8.77 -11.03
C PHE A 205 11.35 8.83 -12.56
N ASP A 206 12.43 8.44 -13.22
CA ASP A 206 12.54 8.51 -14.68
C ASP A 206 13.40 7.36 -15.21
N ASN A 207 12.86 6.59 -16.14
CA ASN A 207 13.50 5.47 -16.84
C ASN A 207 14.21 4.47 -15.91
N GLY A 208 13.53 4.12 -14.81
CA GLY A 208 14.06 3.23 -13.79
C GLY A 208 15.20 3.84 -12.97
N VAL A 209 15.31 5.17 -12.91
CA VAL A 209 16.25 5.88 -12.03
C VAL A 209 15.46 6.72 -11.04
N VAL A 210 15.71 6.52 -9.75
CA VAL A 210 15.19 7.36 -8.67
C VAL A 210 16.23 8.38 -8.28
N LYS A 211 15.87 9.67 -8.31
CA LYS A 211 16.70 10.78 -7.86
C LYS A 211 16.10 11.43 -6.62
N ILE A 212 16.97 11.79 -5.67
CA ILE A 212 16.61 12.47 -4.42
C ILE A 212 17.66 13.55 -4.17
N GLY A 213 17.35 14.80 -4.50
CA GLY A 213 18.36 15.86 -4.56
C GLY A 213 19.51 15.46 -5.50
N ASP A 214 20.73 15.43 -4.97
CA ASP A 214 21.94 15.03 -5.73
C ASP A 214 22.14 13.49 -5.79
N ALA A 215 21.40 12.71 -4.99
CA ALA A 215 21.54 11.26 -4.95
C ALA A 215 20.78 10.59 -6.11
N SER A 216 21.37 9.51 -6.64
CA SER A 216 20.80 8.72 -7.75
C SER A 216 20.86 7.23 -7.46
N PHE A 217 19.76 6.54 -7.79
CA PHE A 217 19.58 5.10 -7.63
C PHE A 217 19.09 4.52 -8.96
N ASP A 218 19.97 3.84 -9.71
CA ASP A 218 19.59 3.16 -10.95
C ASP A 218 19.04 1.77 -10.62
N LEU A 219 17.74 1.57 -10.78
CA LEU A 219 17.07 0.33 -10.37
C LEU A 219 17.47 -0.87 -11.27
N LYS A 220 18.22 -0.65 -12.36
CA LYS A 220 18.77 -1.72 -13.20
C LYS A 220 19.81 -2.57 -12.47
N ASP A 221 20.52 -1.99 -11.50
CA ASP A 221 21.53 -2.74 -10.74
C ASP A 221 20.93 -3.45 -9.51
N ALA A 222 19.60 -3.40 -9.33
CA ALA A 222 18.92 -4.04 -8.21
C ALA A 222 19.22 -5.54 -8.14
N VAL A 223 19.56 -6.00 -6.94
CA VAL A 223 19.68 -7.41 -6.58
C VAL A 223 18.43 -7.92 -5.86
N GLY A 224 17.60 -7.01 -5.35
CA GLY A 224 16.30 -7.32 -4.76
C GLY A 224 15.28 -6.25 -5.12
N GLU A 225 14.06 -6.67 -5.38
CA GLU A 225 12.94 -5.80 -5.71
C GLU A 225 11.70 -6.31 -4.96
N GLY A 226 10.90 -5.38 -4.46
CA GLY A 226 9.62 -5.61 -3.83
C GLY A 226 8.61 -4.60 -4.34
N PHE A 227 7.40 -5.05 -4.63
CA PHE A 227 6.28 -4.21 -4.97
C PHE A 227 5.10 -4.57 -4.09
N THR A 228 4.49 -3.58 -3.46
CA THR A 228 3.31 -3.77 -2.62
C THR A 228 2.18 -2.85 -3.05
N VAL A 229 0.96 -3.36 -2.93
CA VAL A 229 -0.28 -2.59 -3.00
C VAL A 229 -1.10 -3.03 -1.79
N ASN A 230 -1.50 -2.07 -0.95
CA ASN A 230 -2.31 -2.31 0.23
C ASN A 230 -3.52 -1.38 0.23
N ASP A 231 -4.48 -1.67 1.11
CA ASP A 231 -5.65 -0.85 1.36
C ASP A 231 -6.39 -0.47 0.08
N ASP A 232 -6.56 -1.46 -0.81
CA ASP A 232 -7.28 -1.28 -2.06
C ASP A 232 -6.63 -0.24 -2.99
N GLY A 233 -5.30 -0.18 -3.03
CA GLY A 233 -4.57 0.76 -3.89
C GLY A 233 -4.21 2.09 -3.25
N LYS A 234 -4.63 2.33 -2.00
CA LYS A 234 -4.32 3.58 -1.31
C LYS A 234 -2.85 3.71 -0.92
N ASN A 235 -2.18 2.58 -0.75
CA ASN A 235 -0.78 2.51 -0.36
C ASN A 235 -0.04 1.62 -1.35
N VAL A 236 0.88 2.21 -2.12
CA VAL A 236 1.72 1.50 -3.07
C VAL A 236 3.16 1.60 -2.61
N GLY A 237 3.89 0.49 -2.56
CA GLY A 237 5.28 0.46 -2.13
C GLY A 237 6.21 -0.10 -3.20
N LEU A 238 7.38 0.52 -3.33
CA LEU A 238 8.51 0.01 -4.09
C LEU A 238 9.70 -0.13 -3.14
N ILE A 239 10.18 -1.36 -2.98
CA ILE A 239 11.36 -1.69 -2.19
C ILE A 239 12.44 -2.16 -3.16
N VAL A 240 13.63 -1.60 -3.06
CA VAL A 240 14.77 -1.98 -3.89
C VAL A 240 15.98 -2.21 -3.00
N GLU A 241 16.63 -3.34 -3.22
CA GLU A 241 17.93 -3.67 -2.67
C GLU A 241 18.95 -3.63 -3.81
N MET A 242 19.98 -2.81 -3.61
CA MET A 242 21.10 -2.59 -4.50
C MET A 242 22.34 -3.30 -3.94
N PRO A 243 23.40 -3.50 -4.74
CA PRO A 243 24.67 -4.00 -4.26
C PRO A 243 25.21 -3.20 -3.07
N ALA A 244 26.02 -3.84 -2.24
CA ALA A 244 26.55 -3.27 -1.00
C ALA A 244 25.47 -2.81 0.00
N LYS A 245 24.35 -3.55 0.10
CA LYS A 245 23.27 -3.33 1.09
C LYS A 245 22.66 -1.92 1.05
N ARG A 246 22.74 -1.26 -0.11
CA ARG A 246 22.04 0.01 -0.32
C ARG A 246 20.57 -0.31 -0.56
N THR A 247 19.69 0.25 0.24
CA THR A 247 18.24 0.04 0.09
C THR A 247 17.52 1.33 -0.19
N LEU A 248 16.44 1.24 -0.95
CA LEU A 248 15.51 2.31 -1.24
C LEU A 248 14.10 1.77 -1.03
N ASN A 249 13.33 2.44 -0.17
CA ASN A 249 11.91 2.18 0.02
C ASN A 249 11.15 3.45 -0.31
N VAL A 250 10.24 3.39 -1.27
CA VAL A 250 9.39 4.50 -1.67
C VAL A 250 7.94 4.06 -1.54
N LEU A 251 7.16 4.76 -0.73
CA LEU A 251 5.73 4.61 -0.64
C LEU A 251 5.03 5.74 -1.38
N PHE A 252 3.92 5.40 -2.02
CA PHE A 252 3.06 6.29 -2.76
C PHE A 252 1.62 6.16 -2.28
N ASP A 253 0.86 7.25 -2.40
CA ASP A 253 -0.60 7.20 -2.28
C ASP A 253 -1.26 6.63 -3.56
N GLY A 254 -2.59 6.50 -3.55
CA GLY A 254 -3.36 6.02 -4.70
C GLY A 254 -3.30 6.94 -5.94
N ALA A 255 -2.92 8.21 -5.77
CA ALA A 255 -2.69 9.15 -6.88
C ALA A 255 -1.27 9.03 -7.49
N GLY A 256 -0.39 8.28 -6.81
CA GLY A 256 1.01 8.10 -7.18
C GLY A 256 1.94 9.21 -6.67
N ASN A 257 1.52 10.01 -5.69
CA ASN A 257 2.41 10.94 -5.01
C ASN A 257 3.25 10.20 -3.97
N VAL A 258 4.53 10.56 -3.84
CA VAL A 258 5.40 9.98 -2.81
C VAL A 258 4.87 10.43 -1.44
N THR A 259 4.62 9.49 -0.53
CA THR A 259 4.19 9.75 0.86
C THR A 259 5.32 9.54 1.86
N LEU A 260 6.17 8.54 1.60
CA LEU A 260 7.36 8.21 2.39
C LEU A 260 8.48 7.80 1.45
N LEU A 261 9.69 8.25 1.73
CA LEU A 261 10.89 7.76 1.09
C LEU A 261 11.97 7.51 2.14
N GLN A 262 12.57 6.34 2.09
CA GLN A 262 13.67 5.95 2.97
C GLN A 262 14.78 5.34 2.12
N ALA A 263 16.02 5.80 2.33
CA ALA A 263 17.17 5.20 1.69
C ALA A 263 18.27 4.96 2.72
N HIS A 264 18.85 3.76 2.69
CA HIS A 264 19.89 3.33 3.62
C HIS A 264 21.15 2.87 2.88
N ASN A 265 22.29 2.96 3.55
CA ASN A 265 23.51 2.27 3.19
C ASN A 265 24.01 1.49 4.41
N ASP A 266 24.18 0.18 4.27
CA ASP A 266 24.47 -0.74 5.39
C ASP A 266 23.47 -0.62 6.56
N GLN A 267 23.79 0.17 7.58
CA GLN A 267 22.93 0.44 8.76
C GLN A 267 22.64 1.94 8.94
N GLU A 268 23.16 2.80 8.08
CA GLU A 268 22.99 4.24 8.18
C GLU A 268 21.84 4.70 7.28
N SER A 269 20.90 5.45 7.87
CA SER A 269 19.91 6.18 7.09
C SER A 269 20.60 7.30 6.31
N THR A 270 20.50 7.28 5.00
CA THR A 270 20.99 8.36 4.12
C THR A 270 19.90 9.38 3.83
N HIS A 271 18.65 8.91 3.71
CA HIS A 271 17.48 9.75 3.46
C HIS A 271 16.30 9.20 4.26
N HIS A 272 15.57 10.11 4.91
CA HIS A 272 14.29 9.83 5.53
C HIS A 272 13.36 10.99 5.23
N CYS A 273 12.47 10.81 4.27
CA CYS A 273 11.65 11.87 3.71
C CYS A 273 10.17 11.54 3.83
N MET A 274 9.37 12.56 4.14
CA MET A 274 7.92 12.47 4.24
C MET A 274 7.32 13.73 3.61
N VAL A 275 6.07 13.63 3.15
CA VAL A 275 5.33 14.82 2.73
C VAL A 275 5.04 15.66 3.96
N GLU A 276 5.31 16.97 3.87
CA GLU A 276 4.89 17.92 4.90
C GLU A 276 3.36 18.03 4.85
N SER A 277 2.71 17.81 6.00
CA SER A 277 1.26 18.03 6.16
C SER A 277 0.94 19.51 6.30
#